data_AF-A0A660VW19-F1
#
_entry.id   AF-A0A660VW19-F1
#
_cell.length_a   1.000
_cell.length_b   1.000
_cell.length_c   1.000
_cell.angle_alpha   90.00
_cell.angle_beta   90.00
_cell.angle_gamma   90.00
#
_symmetry.space_group_name_H-M   'P 1'
#
loop_
_entity.id
_entity.type
_entity.pdbx_description
1 polymer ?
#
loop_
_entity_poly.entity_id
_entity_poly.type
_entity_poly.pdbx_seq_one_letter_code
_entity_poly.pdbx_strand_id
1 'polypeptide(L)'
;MKPADNIEDSIRKLRLTTTAATDKRILNNALAALGKHPQTGPATKLKTQNLKLKTIAVAAAVIIIAALIVVKVFTGPAEKQGEVITKSREIGMPVAEEIQNANQKAFADANSKFKIQNRKSVIDTEAIAKIKTRLEKQKQEAPITKQPPKLIAEPNEKDRQQYIYGWLVDANDNPVSGEIQLGGTKVKTAEDGAFTIREPEYKEFGSVFGSAFDANGILGCFFIWNKNNDTNDAEIVVKPLASVSGFVVDNNANPVDDFKLKISVFVKDDLAYRGSIGEEPWKAAAYSDGSFDINSIPTGVPLQLAVKRPGFKTSIKLDNLTPGRNLELGEITLEPLPGFSEDTQWNCSLSGFVVDENNEPLFGAKVSAAVAEERFETATDTNGWYELEGLPNDVQMEMASYFDGYGHNLFACTCFDTNSRLDIQLFPPAYDWYDKPAPGLFVQKWLNTEPITLEELKGRVVLLYIGVDSAKDAQFVQELGNIYENYGQALFTAIAIHKRLNRGSTEKRLMEFIRQHNIKFPFGIDEKADVVEDMMPTQERPRQDDRITVSRRPLRAEGAMYSLYEVKAHPAYYLIDKSGILRTSPTRTNLREWIEHLLAE
;
A
#
# COMPACT_ATOMS: atom_id res chain seq x y z
N MET A 1 -17.56 -17.74 -24.90
CA MET A 1 -16.77 -16.50 -25.05
C MET A 1 -17.43 -15.66 -26.13
N LYS A 2 -17.94 -14.46 -25.78
CA LYS A 2 -18.45 -13.47 -26.75
C LYS A 2 -17.27 -12.58 -27.20
N PRO A 3 -17.19 -12.15 -28.47
CA PRO A 3 -16.09 -11.33 -28.95
C PRO A 3 -16.23 -9.88 -28.49
N ALA A 4 -15.08 -9.23 -28.26
CA ALA A 4 -14.94 -7.84 -27.87
C ALA A 4 -15.46 -6.88 -28.96
N ASP A 5 -16.11 -5.80 -28.54
CA ASP A 5 -16.63 -4.76 -29.41
C ASP A 5 -15.52 -4.08 -30.24
N ASN A 6 -15.82 -3.82 -31.51
CA ASN A 6 -14.93 -3.23 -32.50
C ASN A 6 -14.64 -1.74 -32.16
N ILE A 7 -13.36 -1.39 -32.02
CA ILE A 7 -12.85 -0.01 -31.83
C ILE A 7 -13.43 0.97 -32.87
N GLU A 8 -13.73 0.47 -34.06
CA GLU A 8 -14.31 1.22 -35.17
C GLU A 8 -15.71 1.79 -34.84
N ASP A 9 -16.52 1.08 -34.06
CA ASP A 9 -17.84 1.56 -33.62
C ASP A 9 -17.74 2.66 -32.55
N SER A 10 -16.71 2.60 -31.70
CA SER A 10 -16.43 3.66 -30.72
C SER A 10 -15.98 4.95 -31.41
N ILE A 11 -15.14 4.84 -32.44
CA ILE A 11 -14.71 5.97 -33.28
C ILE A 11 -15.87 6.53 -34.09
N ARG A 12 -16.77 5.67 -34.59
CA ARG A 12 -17.98 6.10 -35.32
C ARG A 12 -18.97 6.84 -34.42
N LYS A 13 -19.17 6.39 -33.17
CA LYS A 13 -19.99 7.09 -32.17
C LYS A 13 -19.42 8.46 -31.82
N LEU A 14 -18.10 8.58 -31.63
CA LEU A 14 -17.43 9.85 -31.38
C LEU A 14 -17.59 10.85 -32.54
N ARG A 15 -17.50 10.38 -33.79
CA ARG A 15 -17.73 11.22 -34.99
C ARG A 15 -19.17 11.71 -35.13
N LEU A 16 -20.15 10.96 -34.64
CA LEU A 16 -21.56 11.34 -34.71
C LEU A 16 -21.96 12.39 -33.66
N THR A 17 -21.15 12.58 -32.61
CA THR A 17 -21.47 13.47 -31.48
C THR A 17 -20.87 14.87 -31.55
N THR A 18 -19.98 15.16 -32.51
CA THR A 18 -19.32 16.48 -32.62
C THR A 18 -19.68 17.17 -33.93
N THR A 19 -20.35 18.31 -33.84
CA THR A 19 -20.65 19.17 -35.00
C THR A 19 -19.53 20.19 -35.22
N ALA A 20 -19.35 20.66 -36.45
CA ALA A 20 -18.39 21.75 -36.76
C ALA A 20 -18.66 23.03 -35.94
N ALA A 21 -19.89 23.22 -35.46
CA ALA A 21 -20.25 24.30 -34.54
C ALA A 21 -19.67 24.09 -33.12
N THR A 22 -19.55 22.84 -32.67
CA THR A 22 -18.97 22.48 -31.37
C THR A 22 -17.46 22.70 -31.37
N ASP A 23 -16.77 22.31 -32.44
CA ASP A 23 -15.32 22.54 -32.60
C ASP A 23 -14.98 24.03 -32.68
N LYS A 24 -15.80 24.79 -33.43
CA LYS A 24 -15.68 26.26 -33.52
C LYS A 24 -15.91 26.94 -32.16
N ARG A 25 -16.84 26.44 -31.35
CA ARG A 25 -17.10 26.94 -29.99
C ARG A 25 -15.92 26.66 -29.05
N ILE A 26 -15.35 25.46 -29.10
CA ILE A 26 -14.17 25.10 -28.29
C ILE A 26 -12.97 25.97 -28.64
N LEU A 27 -12.71 26.18 -29.94
CA LEU A 27 -11.62 27.04 -30.41
C LEU A 27 -11.81 28.50 -29.99
N ASN A 28 -13.03 29.03 -30.12
CA ASN A 28 -13.33 30.41 -29.71
C ASN A 28 -13.23 30.61 -28.19
N ASN A 29 -13.60 29.61 -27.39
CA ASN A 29 -13.45 29.65 -25.94
C ASN A 29 -11.97 29.62 -25.51
N ALA A 30 -11.14 28.83 -26.19
CA ALA A 30 -9.70 28.80 -25.96
C ALA A 30 -9.05 30.15 -26.32
N LEU A 31 -9.45 30.76 -27.44
CA LEU A 31 -8.97 32.09 -27.85
C LEU A 31 -9.45 33.21 -26.92
N ALA A 32 -10.70 33.14 -26.42
CA ALA A 32 -11.23 34.10 -25.46
C ALA A 32 -10.54 34.01 -24.09
N ALA A 33 -10.16 32.79 -23.65
CA ALA A 33 -9.38 32.57 -22.43
C ALA A 33 -7.96 33.15 -22.54
N LEU A 34 -7.40 33.22 -23.76
CA LEU A 34 -6.11 33.86 -24.02
C LEU A 34 -6.19 35.39 -24.12
N GLY A 35 -7.39 35.96 -24.30
CA GLY A 35 -7.60 37.38 -24.64
C GLY A 35 -8.08 38.30 -23.50
N LYS A 36 -8.30 37.81 -22.28
CA LYS A 36 -8.77 38.66 -21.17
C LYS A 36 -7.76 38.72 -20.03
N HIS A 37 -7.14 39.89 -19.85
CA HIS A 37 -6.66 40.32 -18.55
C HIS A 37 -7.06 41.78 -18.29
N PRO A 38 -7.62 42.13 -17.12
CA PRO A 38 -7.85 43.51 -16.73
C PRO A 38 -6.53 44.25 -16.50
N GLN A 39 -6.49 45.53 -16.89
CA GLN A 39 -5.37 46.42 -16.64
C GLN A 39 -5.44 47.05 -15.23
N THR A 40 -4.23 47.35 -14.71
CA THR A 40 -3.83 48.35 -13.70
C THR A 40 -3.66 47.90 -12.23
N GLY A 41 -2.41 48.03 -11.72
CA GLY A 41 -1.98 47.90 -10.32
C GLY A 41 -0.49 47.51 -10.20
N PRO A 42 0.37 48.16 -9.37
CA PRO A 42 1.80 48.29 -9.64
C PRO A 42 2.66 47.10 -9.20
N ALA A 43 3.87 47.07 -9.80
CA ALA A 43 4.73 45.92 -9.96
C ALA A 43 5.44 45.43 -8.70
N THR A 44 5.52 44.11 -8.53
CA THR A 44 6.72 43.44 -8.01
C THR A 44 6.80 41.97 -8.46
N LYS A 45 8.00 41.57 -8.89
CA LYS A 45 8.50 40.19 -9.14
C LYS A 45 7.50 39.12 -9.63
N LEU A 46 7.07 39.20 -10.90
CA LEU A 46 6.32 38.09 -11.54
C LEU A 46 6.61 37.91 -13.04
N LYS A 47 7.84 38.21 -13.48
CA LYS A 47 8.23 38.15 -14.91
C LYS A 47 8.77 36.79 -15.37
N THR A 48 9.29 35.94 -14.49
CA THR A 48 10.00 34.71 -14.92
C THR A 48 9.07 33.48 -15.05
N GLN A 49 8.05 33.34 -14.19
CA GLN A 49 7.07 32.25 -14.28
C GLN A 49 6.11 32.41 -15.48
N ASN A 50 5.73 33.65 -15.80
CA ASN A 50 4.86 33.96 -16.94
C ASN A 50 5.51 33.67 -18.30
N LEU A 51 6.85 33.65 -18.38
CA LEU A 51 7.54 33.29 -19.62
C LEU A 51 7.51 31.77 -19.85
N LYS A 52 7.75 30.97 -18.80
CA LYS A 52 7.71 29.49 -18.89
C LYS A 52 6.31 28.97 -19.24
N LEU A 53 5.25 29.53 -18.64
CA LEU A 53 3.87 29.13 -18.98
C LEU A 53 3.51 29.46 -20.43
N LYS A 54 3.95 30.60 -20.95
CA LYS A 54 3.76 30.98 -22.36
C LYS A 54 4.51 30.06 -23.30
N THR A 55 5.75 29.67 -22.96
CA THR A 55 6.53 28.73 -23.76
C THR A 55 5.89 27.33 -23.80
N ILE A 56 5.35 26.85 -22.68
CA ILE A 56 4.65 25.57 -22.60
C ILE A 56 3.34 25.60 -23.41
N ALA A 57 2.55 26.67 -23.29
CA ALA A 57 1.31 26.83 -24.04
C ALA A 57 1.55 26.92 -25.57
N VAL A 58 2.61 27.61 -25.99
CA VAL A 58 3.01 27.67 -27.40
C VAL A 58 3.50 26.31 -27.90
N ALA A 59 4.31 25.59 -27.11
CA ALA A 59 4.77 24.25 -27.48
C ALA A 59 3.59 23.25 -27.62
N ALA A 60 2.63 23.28 -26.69
CA ALA A 60 1.42 22.46 -26.75
C ALA A 60 0.57 22.79 -27.99
N ALA A 61 0.39 24.07 -28.32
CA ALA A 61 -0.34 24.50 -29.52
C ALA A 61 0.35 24.04 -30.81
N VAL A 62 1.68 24.08 -30.88
CA VAL A 62 2.47 23.59 -32.02
C VAL A 62 2.31 22.08 -32.19
N ILE A 63 2.33 21.31 -31.10
CA ILE A 63 2.13 19.84 -31.14
C ILE A 63 0.71 19.50 -31.62
N ILE A 64 -0.31 20.21 -31.14
CA ILE A 64 -1.70 20.00 -31.57
C ILE A 64 -1.86 20.32 -33.06
N ILE A 65 -1.27 21.42 -33.54
CA ILE A 65 -1.30 21.78 -34.97
C ILE A 65 -0.58 20.74 -35.82
N ALA A 66 0.59 20.25 -35.38
CA ALA A 66 1.33 19.20 -36.08
C ALA A 66 0.52 17.89 -36.17
N ALA A 67 -0.13 17.48 -35.07
CA ALA A 67 -1.00 16.30 -35.06
C ALA A 67 -2.20 16.45 -36.00
N LEU A 68 -2.83 17.62 -36.04
CA LEU A 68 -3.94 17.91 -36.95
C LEU A 68 -3.51 17.94 -38.43
N ILE A 69 -2.31 18.43 -38.73
CA ILE A 69 -1.73 18.38 -40.08
C ILE A 69 -1.46 16.93 -40.50
N VAL A 70 -0.87 16.11 -39.62
CA VAL A 70 -0.61 14.68 -39.87
C VAL A 70 -1.92 13.94 -40.14
N VAL A 71 -2.96 14.16 -39.33
CA VAL A 71 -4.27 13.53 -39.57
C VAL A 71 -4.85 13.95 -40.93
N LYS A 72 -4.74 15.24 -41.29
CA LYS A 72 -5.27 15.74 -42.57
C LYS A 72 -4.48 15.26 -43.80
N VAL A 73 -3.19 14.99 -43.65
CA VAL A 73 -2.31 14.47 -44.70
C VAL A 73 -2.52 12.95 -44.89
N PHE A 74 -2.81 12.21 -43.82
CA PHE A 74 -2.92 10.74 -43.89
C PHE A 74 -4.37 10.21 -44.06
N THR A 75 -5.41 11.05 -43.95
CA THR A 75 -6.80 10.61 -44.18
C THR A 75 -7.46 11.20 -45.43
N GLY A 76 -6.68 11.61 -46.43
CA GLY A 76 -7.22 12.00 -47.74
C GLY A 76 -7.85 10.79 -48.46
N PRO A 77 -9.00 10.95 -49.14
CA PRO A 77 -9.64 9.85 -49.85
C PRO A 77 -8.79 9.41 -51.04
N ALA A 78 -8.62 8.10 -51.19
CA ALA A 78 -8.00 7.50 -52.36
C ALA A 78 -8.93 7.68 -53.57
N GLU A 79 -8.55 8.53 -54.52
CA GLU A 79 -9.16 8.60 -55.84
C GLU A 79 -8.12 8.68 -56.96
N LYS A 80 -8.57 8.25 -58.15
CA LYS A 80 -7.85 7.54 -59.21
C LYS A 80 -6.87 8.39 -60.06
N GLN A 81 -6.02 7.64 -60.77
CA GLN A 81 -5.08 8.03 -61.82
C GLN A 81 -5.59 9.11 -62.80
N GLY A 82 -4.68 10.01 -63.19
CA GLY A 82 -4.77 10.78 -64.43
C GLY A 82 -4.09 12.16 -64.37
N GLU A 83 -3.14 12.38 -65.29
CA GLU A 83 -2.55 13.66 -65.72
C GLU A 83 -1.35 14.29 -64.99
N VAL A 84 -0.36 14.57 -65.83
CA VAL A 84 0.90 15.26 -65.63
C VAL A 84 0.64 16.77 -65.53
N ILE A 85 1.02 17.39 -64.41
CA ILE A 85 1.31 18.83 -64.36
C ILE A 85 2.60 19.05 -63.55
N THR A 86 3.65 19.41 -64.28
CA THR A 86 4.86 20.09 -63.80
C THR A 86 4.51 21.46 -63.20
N LYS A 87 4.90 21.73 -61.94
CA LYS A 87 5.43 23.05 -61.53
C LYS A 87 6.06 23.01 -60.14
N SER A 88 7.31 23.44 -60.12
CA SER A 88 8.21 23.65 -58.98
C SER A 88 7.68 24.70 -58.01
N ARG A 89 7.95 24.51 -56.72
CA ARG A 89 8.16 25.62 -55.78
C ARG A 89 9.16 25.21 -54.71
N GLU A 90 10.38 25.72 -54.87
CA GLU A 90 11.43 25.73 -53.86
C GLU A 90 10.92 26.50 -52.62
N ILE A 91 11.03 25.87 -51.45
CA ILE A 91 11.07 26.57 -50.17
C ILE A 91 12.36 26.11 -49.50
N GLY A 92 13.30 27.04 -49.39
CA GLY A 92 14.64 26.81 -48.86
C GLY A 92 14.62 26.41 -47.38
N MET A 93 15.44 25.42 -47.06
CA MET A 93 15.80 25.00 -45.71
C MET A 93 17.18 25.57 -45.34
N PRO A 94 17.28 26.43 -44.31
CA PRO A 94 18.56 26.66 -43.64
C PRO A 94 18.59 26.16 -42.18
N VAL A 95 17.48 25.64 -41.63
CA VAL A 95 17.38 25.35 -40.18
C VAL A 95 17.86 23.95 -39.78
N ALA A 96 17.83 22.97 -40.69
CA ALA A 96 18.21 21.59 -40.37
C ALA A 96 19.73 21.41 -40.21
N GLU A 97 20.53 22.14 -41.00
CA GLU A 97 21.99 22.04 -40.99
C GLU A 97 22.61 22.75 -39.77
N GLU A 98 21.98 23.84 -39.29
CA GLU A 98 22.36 24.53 -38.06
C GLU A 98 22.13 23.67 -36.80
N ILE A 99 21.01 22.94 -36.75
CA ILE A 99 20.69 22.04 -35.63
C ILE A 99 21.64 20.83 -35.60
N GLN A 100 22.00 20.30 -36.77
CA GLN A 100 22.93 19.17 -36.86
C GLN A 100 24.36 19.56 -36.44
N ASN A 101 24.81 20.76 -36.81
CA ASN A 101 26.13 21.27 -36.44
C ASN A 101 26.23 21.63 -34.95
N ALA A 102 25.15 22.15 -34.34
CA ALA A 102 25.11 22.43 -32.90
C ALA A 102 25.20 21.14 -32.05
N ASN A 103 24.56 20.06 -32.50
CA ASN A 103 24.59 18.77 -31.79
C ASN A 103 25.94 18.06 -31.87
N GLN A 104 26.64 18.12 -33.01
CA GLN A 104 27.99 17.54 -33.14
C GLN A 104 29.02 18.26 -32.25
N LYS A 105 28.90 19.59 -32.12
CA LYS A 105 29.78 20.38 -31.25
C LYS A 105 29.57 20.05 -29.77
N ALA A 106 28.32 19.92 -29.33
CA ALA A 106 28.00 19.53 -27.95
C ALA A 106 28.52 18.13 -27.59
N PHE A 107 28.51 17.19 -28.54
CA PHE A 107 29.01 15.82 -28.33
C PHE A 107 30.55 15.76 -28.23
N ALA A 108 31.25 16.59 -29.00
CA ALA A 108 32.71 16.70 -28.93
C ALA A 108 33.19 17.32 -27.59
N ASP A 109 32.48 18.33 -27.09
CA ASP A 109 32.78 18.98 -25.81
C ASP A 109 32.53 18.07 -24.60
N ALA A 110 31.51 17.19 -24.68
CA ALA A 110 31.24 16.18 -23.64
C ALA A 110 32.33 15.09 -23.58
N ASN A 111 32.81 14.61 -24.73
CA ASN A 111 33.88 13.60 -24.80
C ASN A 111 35.26 14.16 -24.39
N SER A 112 35.49 15.45 -24.58
CA SER A 112 36.69 16.16 -24.12
C SER A 112 36.77 16.20 -22.58
N LYS A 113 35.64 16.49 -21.91
CA LYS A 113 35.58 16.53 -20.44
C LYS A 113 35.73 15.14 -19.80
N PHE A 114 35.26 14.09 -20.45
CA PHE A 114 35.40 12.71 -19.95
C PHE A 114 36.85 12.19 -19.99
N LYS A 115 37.72 12.74 -20.85
CA LYS A 115 39.14 12.35 -20.95
C LYS A 115 40.06 13.03 -19.94
N ILE A 116 39.58 14.01 -19.17
CA ILE A 116 40.41 14.77 -18.22
C ILE A 116 40.39 14.15 -16.80
N GLN A 117 39.46 13.24 -16.50
CA GLN A 117 39.30 12.67 -15.15
C GLN A 117 40.07 11.35 -14.91
N ASN A 118 40.79 10.84 -15.91
CA ASN A 118 41.64 9.64 -15.79
C ASN A 118 43.12 9.98 -16.01
N ARG A 119 43.76 10.58 -14.98
CA ARG A 119 45.22 10.62 -14.88
C ARG A 119 45.70 10.27 -13.47
N LYS A 120 46.31 9.08 -13.41
CA LYS A 120 47.40 8.63 -12.51
C LYS A 120 47.13 8.65 -10.99
N SER A 121 46.72 7.51 -10.45
CA SER A 121 47.31 7.04 -9.20
C SER A 121 48.59 6.26 -9.53
N VAL A 122 49.70 6.65 -8.92
CA VAL A 122 50.96 5.92 -8.97
C VAL A 122 50.77 4.69 -8.08
N ILE A 123 50.70 3.52 -8.69
CA ILE A 123 50.60 2.24 -8.00
C ILE A 123 51.98 1.88 -7.46
N ASP A 124 52.05 1.70 -6.14
CA ASP A 124 53.25 1.28 -5.43
C ASP A 124 53.57 -0.19 -5.74
N THR A 125 54.57 -0.38 -6.60
CA THR A 125 55.05 -1.69 -7.07
C THR A 125 55.54 -2.59 -5.93
N GLU A 126 55.85 -2.02 -4.75
CA GLU A 126 56.37 -2.75 -3.59
C GLU A 126 55.27 -3.47 -2.81
N ALA A 127 54.04 -2.93 -2.79
CA ALA A 127 52.88 -3.55 -2.17
C ALA A 127 52.41 -4.80 -2.92
N ILE A 128 52.47 -4.79 -4.25
CA ILE A 128 52.10 -5.93 -5.10
C ILE A 128 53.09 -7.09 -4.94
N ALA A 129 54.38 -6.80 -4.74
CA ALA A 129 55.39 -7.81 -4.48
C ALA A 129 55.16 -8.52 -3.14
N LYS A 130 54.84 -7.77 -2.07
CA LYS A 130 54.50 -8.34 -0.74
C LYS A 130 53.26 -9.22 -0.77
N ILE A 131 52.24 -8.87 -1.55
CA ILE A 131 51.00 -9.65 -1.68
C ILE A 131 51.28 -10.98 -2.41
N LYS A 132 52.08 -10.97 -3.48
CA LYS A 132 52.47 -12.20 -4.19
C LYS A 132 53.26 -13.16 -3.30
N THR A 133 54.20 -12.66 -2.50
CA THR A 133 54.98 -13.49 -1.57
C THR A 133 54.11 -14.12 -0.47
N ARG A 134 53.05 -13.43 -0.03
CA ARG A 134 52.12 -13.95 0.99
C ARG A 134 51.20 -15.05 0.42
N LEU A 135 50.76 -14.92 -0.83
CA LEU A 135 49.94 -15.92 -1.52
C LEU A 135 50.70 -17.20 -1.88
N GLU A 136 51.98 -17.09 -2.24
CA GLU A 136 52.86 -18.24 -2.46
C GLU A 136 53.09 -19.04 -1.16
N LYS A 137 53.20 -18.36 -0.02
CA LYS A 137 53.38 -19.01 1.28
C LYS A 137 52.12 -19.76 1.76
N GLN A 138 50.94 -19.28 1.41
CA GLN A 138 49.67 -19.95 1.72
C GLN A 138 49.38 -21.18 0.85
N LYS A 139 50.00 -21.29 -0.33
CA LYS A 139 49.87 -22.48 -1.19
C LYS A 139 50.67 -23.70 -0.72
N GLN A 140 51.56 -23.55 0.26
CA GLN A 140 52.43 -24.62 0.77
C GLN A 140 51.91 -25.30 2.04
N GLU A 141 50.79 -24.83 2.61
CA GLU A 141 50.14 -25.50 3.75
C GLU A 141 49.04 -26.44 3.22
N ALA A 142 49.27 -27.75 3.32
CA ALA A 142 48.36 -28.76 2.83
C ALA A 142 47.03 -28.75 3.62
N PRO A 143 45.87 -28.94 2.97
CA PRO A 143 44.58 -28.92 3.63
C PRO A 143 44.43 -30.12 4.56
N ILE A 144 44.23 -29.86 5.85
CA ILE A 144 43.85 -30.87 6.83
C ILE A 144 42.41 -31.29 6.51
N THR A 145 42.26 -32.50 5.96
CA THR A 145 40.95 -33.10 5.69
C THR A 145 40.32 -33.52 7.02
N LYS A 146 39.54 -32.63 7.64
CA LYS A 146 38.73 -32.96 8.83
C LYS A 146 37.47 -33.70 8.35
N GLN A 147 37.25 -34.92 8.84
CA GLN A 147 35.95 -35.58 8.74
C GLN A 147 34.90 -34.76 9.50
N PRO A 148 33.69 -34.56 8.95
CA PRO A 148 32.64 -33.82 9.65
C PRO A 148 32.27 -34.52 10.96
N PRO A 149 32.04 -33.77 12.05
CA PRO A 149 31.63 -34.33 13.32
C PRO A 149 30.30 -35.09 13.18
N LYS A 150 30.24 -36.26 13.81
CA LYS A 150 29.09 -37.18 13.74
C LYS A 150 27.94 -36.60 14.56
N LEU A 151 26.79 -36.35 13.90
CA LEU A 151 25.55 -35.83 14.51
C LEU A 151 25.16 -36.59 15.79
N ILE A 152 24.83 -35.83 16.84
CA ILE A 152 24.36 -36.36 18.12
C ILE A 152 22.91 -36.84 17.94
N ALA A 153 22.75 -38.15 17.75
CA ALA A 153 21.50 -38.91 17.63
C ALA A 153 20.59 -38.54 16.44
N GLU A 154 20.45 -39.47 15.51
CA GLU A 154 19.51 -39.34 14.39
C GLU A 154 18.05 -39.29 14.89
N PRO A 155 17.28 -38.24 14.54
CA PRO A 155 15.86 -38.18 14.86
C PRO A 155 15.10 -39.26 14.12
N ASN A 156 13.98 -39.71 14.72
CA ASN A 156 13.05 -40.67 14.12
C ASN A 156 12.60 -40.17 12.73
N GLU A 157 12.51 -41.07 11.76
CA GLU A 157 12.31 -40.77 10.33
C GLU A 157 11.05 -39.92 10.05
N LYS A 158 10.02 -40.01 10.92
CA LYS A 158 8.81 -39.18 10.86
C LYS A 158 9.00 -37.72 11.26
N ASP A 159 9.99 -37.41 12.09
CA ASP A 159 10.26 -36.03 12.55
C ASP A 159 11.21 -35.28 11.60
N ARG A 160 11.93 -36.00 10.71
CA ARG A 160 12.89 -35.39 9.76
C ARG A 160 12.25 -34.41 8.77
N GLN A 161 10.96 -34.53 8.50
CA GLN A 161 10.23 -33.62 7.60
C GLN A 161 9.77 -32.32 8.29
N GLN A 162 10.07 -32.12 9.57
CA GLN A 162 9.61 -30.95 10.32
C GLN A 162 10.73 -30.02 10.77
N TYR A 163 12.00 -30.40 10.54
CA TYR A 163 13.16 -29.67 11.05
C TYR A 163 14.22 -29.51 9.97
N ILE A 164 14.91 -28.39 10.04
CA ILE A 164 16.12 -28.06 9.29
C ILE A 164 17.30 -28.27 10.22
N TYR A 165 18.27 -29.06 9.77
CA TYR A 165 19.53 -29.34 10.43
C TYR A 165 20.65 -28.67 9.66
N GLY A 166 21.60 -28.09 10.38
CA GLY A 166 22.68 -27.36 9.72
C GLY A 166 23.78 -26.88 10.66
N TRP A 167 24.71 -26.13 10.08
CA TRP A 167 25.84 -25.51 10.75
C TRP A 167 25.88 -24.02 10.47
N LEU A 168 26.15 -23.25 11.52
CA LEU A 168 26.53 -21.86 11.44
C LEU A 168 28.06 -21.78 11.41
N VAL A 169 28.60 -21.20 10.33
CA VAL A 169 30.06 -21.13 10.12
C VAL A 169 30.49 -19.72 9.74
N ASP A 170 31.77 -19.39 9.96
CA ASP A 170 32.38 -18.16 9.47
C ASP A 170 32.86 -18.28 8.01
N ALA A 171 33.44 -17.21 7.46
CA ALA A 171 33.94 -17.21 6.08
C ALA A 171 35.15 -18.11 5.80
N ASN A 172 35.70 -18.78 6.82
CA ASN A 172 36.79 -19.77 6.71
C ASN A 172 36.31 -21.18 7.11
N ASP A 173 35.00 -21.41 7.11
CA ASP A 173 34.34 -22.67 7.47
C ASP A 173 34.60 -23.09 8.93
N ASN A 174 34.94 -22.15 9.82
CA ASN A 174 35.02 -22.44 11.25
C ASN A 174 33.62 -22.41 11.87
N PRO A 175 33.29 -23.35 12.76
CA PRO A 175 32.00 -23.33 13.45
C PRO A 175 31.82 -22.09 14.32
N VAL A 176 30.60 -21.55 14.36
CA VAL A 176 30.24 -20.34 15.11
C VAL A 176 29.07 -20.63 16.04
N SER A 177 29.25 -20.36 17.33
CA SER A 177 28.13 -20.29 18.26
C SER A 177 27.38 -18.95 18.08
N GLY A 178 26.05 -18.98 18.10
CA GLY A 178 25.22 -17.84 17.71
C GLY A 178 23.72 -18.09 17.80
N GLU A 179 22.96 -17.25 17.10
CA GLU A 179 21.50 -17.31 16.97
C GLU A 179 21.11 -17.34 15.48
N ILE A 180 20.13 -18.19 15.15
CA ILE A 180 19.48 -18.22 13.83
C ILE A 180 18.00 -17.93 14.03
N GLN A 181 17.49 -17.00 13.25
CA GLN A 181 16.08 -16.74 13.10
C GLN A 181 15.62 -17.13 11.70
N LEU A 182 14.54 -17.90 11.61
CA LEU A 182 13.90 -18.22 10.34
C LEU A 182 12.39 -18.02 10.47
N GLY A 183 11.88 -17.00 9.77
CA GLY A 183 10.51 -16.53 9.96
C GLY A 183 10.29 -16.06 11.41
N GLY A 184 9.34 -16.70 12.10
CA GLY A 184 9.04 -16.42 13.51
C GLY A 184 9.81 -17.26 14.52
N THR A 185 10.62 -18.23 14.07
CA THR A 185 11.31 -19.17 14.95
C THR A 185 12.75 -18.74 15.17
N LYS A 186 13.23 -18.78 16.42
CA LYS A 186 14.61 -18.48 16.82
C LYS A 186 15.23 -19.68 17.50
N VAL A 187 16.49 -19.98 17.21
CA VAL A 187 17.27 -21.03 17.87
C VAL A 187 18.70 -20.57 18.12
N LYS A 188 19.34 -21.10 19.18
CA LYS A 188 20.77 -20.92 19.41
C LYS A 188 21.55 -22.09 18.81
N THR A 189 22.74 -21.81 18.30
CA THR A 189 23.65 -22.84 17.80
C THR A 189 24.57 -23.32 18.92
N ALA A 190 24.98 -24.59 18.85
CA ALA A 190 25.94 -25.18 19.77
C ALA A 190 27.37 -24.61 19.56
N GLU A 191 28.32 -24.99 20.41
CA GLU A 191 29.72 -24.53 20.30
C GLU A 191 30.38 -24.98 19.00
N ASP A 192 29.95 -26.11 18.43
CA ASP A 192 30.37 -26.63 17.12
C ASP A 192 29.54 -26.04 15.96
N GLY A 193 28.74 -25.00 16.20
CA GLY A 193 27.92 -24.33 15.22
C GLY A 193 26.68 -25.10 14.78
N ALA A 194 26.47 -26.33 15.26
CA ALA A 194 25.31 -27.12 14.89
C ALA A 194 24.01 -26.50 15.38
N PHE A 195 22.95 -26.62 14.58
CA PHE A 195 21.61 -26.17 14.95
C PHE A 195 20.51 -27.09 14.43
N THR A 196 19.34 -26.98 15.06
CA THR A 196 18.10 -27.61 14.60
C THR A 196 16.98 -26.60 14.77
N ILE A 197 16.31 -26.24 13.68
CA ILE A 197 15.19 -25.29 13.69
C ILE A 197 13.97 -25.91 13.03
N ARG A 198 12.79 -25.68 13.59
CA ARG A 198 11.54 -26.15 13.00
C ARG A 198 11.35 -25.50 11.64
N GLU A 199 11.04 -26.30 10.62
CA GLU A 199 10.76 -25.81 9.29
C GLU A 199 9.56 -24.84 9.34
N PRO A 200 9.70 -23.61 8.79
CA PRO A 200 8.65 -22.62 8.88
C PRO A 200 7.47 -22.98 7.98
N GLU A 201 6.29 -22.47 8.30
CA GLU A 201 5.17 -22.50 7.37
C GLU A 201 5.44 -21.55 6.20
N TYR A 202 5.62 -22.10 5.00
CA TYR A 202 5.80 -21.31 3.80
C TYR A 202 4.49 -20.63 3.38
N LYS A 203 4.52 -19.30 3.30
CA LYS A 203 3.43 -18.51 2.70
C LYS A 203 3.55 -18.50 1.16
N GLU A 204 2.75 -17.66 0.51
CA GLU A 204 2.46 -17.61 -0.95
C GLU A 204 3.64 -17.80 -1.93
N PHE A 205 4.89 -17.58 -1.52
CA PHE A 205 6.07 -17.67 -2.39
C PHE A 205 6.94 -18.91 -2.18
N GLY A 206 6.64 -19.78 -1.22
CA GLY A 206 7.47 -20.96 -0.95
C GLY A 206 8.84 -20.63 -0.34
N SER A 207 9.01 -19.41 0.17
CA SER A 207 10.25 -18.88 0.73
C SER A 207 10.00 -18.16 2.05
N VAL A 208 10.98 -18.20 2.95
CA VAL A 208 10.97 -17.54 4.25
C VAL A 208 12.28 -16.79 4.45
N PHE A 209 12.20 -15.58 4.96
CA PHE A 209 13.36 -14.77 5.32
C PHE A 209 14.00 -15.30 6.60
N GLY A 210 15.33 -15.38 6.61
CA GLY A 210 16.11 -15.72 7.78
C GLY A 210 17.25 -14.74 8.03
N SER A 211 17.68 -14.69 9.29
CA SER A 211 18.86 -13.98 9.73
C SER A 211 19.67 -14.88 10.68
N ALA A 212 20.98 -14.70 10.69
CA ALA A 212 21.85 -15.39 11.63
C ALA A 212 22.96 -14.46 12.11
N PHE A 213 23.35 -14.62 13.38
CA PHE A 213 24.37 -13.83 14.04
C PHE A 213 25.23 -14.72 14.93
N ASP A 214 26.52 -14.37 15.10
CA ASP A 214 27.33 -14.99 16.15
C ASP A 214 26.88 -14.52 17.54
N ALA A 215 27.35 -15.20 18.58
CA ALA A 215 26.97 -14.92 19.97
C ALA A 215 27.29 -13.49 20.44
N ASN A 216 28.24 -12.81 19.77
CA ASN A 216 28.63 -11.44 20.09
C ASN A 216 27.96 -10.39 19.19
N GLY A 217 27.23 -10.78 18.14
CA GLY A 217 26.64 -9.86 17.16
C GLY A 217 27.67 -9.10 16.32
N ILE A 218 28.86 -9.66 16.12
CA ILE A 218 29.95 -9.11 15.28
C ILE A 218 29.89 -9.68 13.86
N LEU A 219 29.44 -10.92 13.73
CA LEU A 219 29.20 -11.59 12.45
C LEU A 219 27.70 -11.76 12.25
N GLY A 220 27.26 -11.66 11.00
CA GLY A 220 25.90 -12.04 10.65
C GLY A 220 25.66 -12.14 9.17
N CYS A 221 24.50 -12.69 8.82
CA CYS A 221 24.01 -12.74 7.45
C CYS A 221 22.48 -12.70 7.41
N PHE A 222 21.98 -12.22 6.27
CA PHE A 222 20.61 -12.43 5.86
C PHE A 222 20.57 -13.48 4.76
N PHE A 223 19.52 -14.29 4.75
CA PHE A 223 19.33 -15.33 3.76
C PHE A 223 17.84 -15.56 3.47
N ILE A 224 17.56 -16.18 2.33
CA ILE A 224 16.22 -16.63 1.95
C ILE A 224 16.23 -18.15 1.93
N TRP A 225 15.39 -18.76 2.76
CA TRP A 225 15.18 -20.20 2.79
C TRP A 225 13.99 -20.57 1.92
N ASN A 226 14.19 -21.43 0.93
CA ASN A 226 13.13 -21.96 0.08
C ASN A 226 12.75 -23.38 0.50
N LYS A 227 11.50 -23.78 0.26
CA LYS A 227 11.02 -25.16 0.48
C LYS A 227 11.80 -26.26 -0.27
N ASN A 228 12.60 -25.86 -1.26
CA ASN A 228 13.41 -26.77 -2.07
C ASN A 228 14.87 -26.85 -1.56
N ASN A 229 15.24 -26.09 -0.52
CA ASN A 229 16.55 -26.21 0.09
C ASN A 229 16.66 -27.57 0.81
N ASP A 230 17.87 -28.13 0.81
CA ASP A 230 18.13 -29.36 1.55
C ASP A 230 18.02 -29.08 3.06
N THR A 231 17.09 -29.74 3.72
CA THR A 231 16.85 -29.59 5.16
C THR A 231 17.86 -30.37 6.00
N ASN A 232 18.73 -31.20 5.40
CA ASN A 232 19.62 -32.13 6.11
C ASN A 232 21.11 -31.81 5.98
N ASP A 233 21.50 -30.59 5.57
CA ASP A 233 22.90 -30.16 5.55
C ASP A 233 23.00 -28.64 5.34
N ALA A 234 22.21 -27.87 6.10
CA ALA A 234 22.10 -26.43 5.89
C ALA A 234 23.35 -25.70 6.39
N GLU A 235 24.19 -25.21 5.48
CA GLU A 235 25.33 -24.37 5.86
C GLU A 235 24.96 -22.88 5.77
N ILE A 236 25.03 -22.17 6.90
CA ILE A 236 24.78 -20.73 6.99
C ILE A 236 26.09 -20.02 7.31
N VAL A 237 26.60 -19.26 6.33
CA VAL A 237 27.87 -18.53 6.47
C VAL A 237 27.63 -17.13 7.01
N VAL A 238 28.10 -16.83 8.21
CA VAL A 238 28.10 -15.48 8.80
C VAL A 238 29.39 -14.74 8.46
N LYS A 239 29.26 -13.43 8.21
CA LYS A 239 30.38 -12.58 7.80
C LYS A 239 30.40 -11.31 8.65
N PRO A 240 31.55 -10.60 8.70
CA PRO A 240 31.60 -9.32 9.41
C PRO A 240 30.49 -8.38 8.93
N LEU A 241 29.80 -7.75 9.87
CA LEU A 241 28.70 -6.84 9.54
C LEU A 241 29.21 -5.62 8.78
N ALA A 242 28.43 -5.15 7.82
CA ALA A 242 28.74 -3.95 7.04
C ALA A 242 28.22 -2.68 7.74
N SER A 243 28.65 -1.53 7.24
CA SER A 243 28.14 -0.21 7.62
C SER A 243 27.75 0.58 6.38
N VAL A 244 26.88 1.57 6.56
CA VAL A 244 26.50 2.53 5.53
C VAL A 244 26.57 3.93 6.14
N SER A 245 27.13 4.88 5.41
CA SER A 245 27.10 6.29 5.79
C SER A 245 26.75 7.18 4.61
N GLY A 246 26.26 8.39 4.88
CA GLY A 246 25.89 9.36 3.85
C GLY A 246 25.44 10.69 4.43
N PHE A 247 25.00 11.57 3.56
CA PHE A 247 24.48 12.90 3.88
C PHE A 247 23.12 13.09 3.24
N VAL A 248 22.14 13.58 3.98
CA VAL A 248 20.78 13.85 3.49
C VAL A 248 20.63 15.34 3.25
N VAL A 249 20.20 15.69 2.04
CA VAL A 249 20.02 17.08 1.61
C VAL A 249 18.66 17.31 0.97
N ASP A 250 18.20 18.57 0.97
CA ASP A 250 17.06 19.01 0.18
C ASP A 250 17.46 19.26 -1.30
N ASN A 251 16.50 19.69 -2.13
CA ASN A 251 16.74 19.99 -3.54
C ASN A 251 17.64 21.22 -3.78
N ASN A 252 17.94 22.00 -2.74
CA ASN A 252 18.86 23.13 -2.76
C ASN A 252 20.24 22.78 -2.18
N ALA A 253 20.49 21.49 -1.91
CA ALA A 253 21.70 20.98 -1.26
C ALA A 253 21.92 21.49 0.18
N ASN A 254 20.86 21.90 0.88
CA ASN A 254 20.95 22.18 2.31
C ASN A 254 20.82 20.87 3.09
N PRO A 255 21.57 20.69 4.18
CA PRO A 255 21.43 19.52 5.04
C PRO A 255 20.03 19.46 5.67
N VAL A 256 19.49 18.24 5.80
CA VAL A 256 18.20 17.96 6.43
C VAL A 256 18.46 17.19 7.72
N ASP A 257 17.97 17.66 8.87
CA ASP A 257 18.23 17.05 10.18
C ASP A 257 17.05 16.23 10.75
N ASP A 258 15.89 16.29 10.12
CA ASP A 258 14.63 15.70 10.59
C ASP A 258 14.17 14.48 9.76
N PHE A 259 15.10 13.58 9.44
CA PHE A 259 14.83 12.38 8.64
C PHE A 259 14.88 11.07 9.46
N LYS A 260 14.23 10.04 8.91
CA LYS A 260 14.20 8.66 9.41
C LYS A 260 14.85 7.74 8.39
N LEU A 261 15.62 6.77 8.87
CA LEU A 261 16.27 5.75 8.05
C LEU A 261 15.53 4.42 8.20
N LYS A 262 15.34 3.69 7.11
CA LYS A 262 14.75 2.35 7.12
C LYS A 262 15.42 1.44 6.11
N ILE A 263 16.01 0.34 6.57
CA ILE A 263 16.51 -0.71 5.67
C ILE A 263 15.38 -1.70 5.35
N SER A 264 15.25 -2.07 4.08
CA SER A 264 14.30 -3.07 3.58
C SER A 264 15.04 -4.18 2.84
N VAL A 265 14.60 -5.43 3.02
CA VAL A 265 15.12 -6.62 2.36
C VAL A 265 14.27 -6.95 1.13
N PHE A 266 14.89 -7.32 0.01
CA PHE A 266 14.21 -7.79 -1.20
C PHE A 266 14.33 -9.29 -1.36
N VAL A 267 13.20 -9.97 -1.58
CA VAL A 267 13.14 -11.44 -1.75
C VAL A 267 13.30 -11.83 -3.22
N LYS A 268 12.81 -10.99 -4.13
CA LYS A 268 12.88 -11.13 -5.58
C LYS A 268 12.90 -9.74 -6.19
N ASP A 269 13.42 -9.58 -7.41
CA ASP A 269 13.45 -8.30 -8.15
C ASP A 269 12.15 -7.51 -7.92
N ASP A 270 12.26 -6.45 -7.11
CA ASP A 270 11.22 -5.50 -6.68
C ASP A 270 10.20 -5.94 -5.61
N LEU A 271 10.22 -7.19 -5.14
CA LEU A 271 9.39 -7.64 -4.03
C LEU A 271 10.12 -7.46 -2.68
N ALA A 272 9.84 -6.35 -2.01
CA ALA A 272 10.26 -6.12 -0.64
C ALA A 272 9.59 -7.13 0.32
N TYR A 273 10.39 -7.73 1.19
CA TYR A 273 9.90 -8.53 2.31
C TYR A 273 9.03 -7.65 3.21
N ARG A 274 7.76 -8.01 3.36
CA ARG A 274 6.78 -7.27 4.18
C ARG A 274 6.69 -7.76 5.63
N GLY A 275 7.44 -8.79 6.01
CA GLY A 275 7.49 -9.24 7.39
C GLY A 275 8.27 -8.25 8.27
N SER A 276 8.04 -8.33 9.58
CA SER A 276 8.91 -7.65 10.55
C SER A 276 10.29 -8.30 10.49
N ILE A 277 11.32 -7.53 10.16
CA ILE A 277 12.72 -7.93 10.25
C ILE A 277 13.13 -7.84 11.73
N GLY A 278 12.43 -8.58 12.61
CA GLY A 278 12.69 -8.60 14.06
C GLY A 278 12.91 -7.22 14.72
N GLU A 279 13.65 -7.22 15.83
CA GLU A 279 14.34 -6.03 16.32
C GLU A 279 15.43 -5.68 15.32
N GLU A 280 15.50 -4.42 14.89
CA GLU A 280 16.49 -3.96 13.92
C GLU A 280 17.91 -4.25 14.46
N PRO A 281 18.67 -5.18 13.86
CA PRO A 281 19.99 -5.56 14.38
C PRO A 281 21.04 -4.45 14.15
N TRP A 282 20.72 -3.49 13.30
CA TRP A 282 21.56 -2.35 12.99
C TRP A 282 21.27 -1.17 13.93
N LYS A 283 22.30 -0.34 14.16
CA LYS A 283 22.18 0.91 14.91
C LYS A 283 22.32 2.07 13.94
N ALA A 284 21.28 2.89 13.85
CA ALA A 284 21.29 4.10 13.05
C ALA A 284 21.51 5.33 13.95
N ALA A 285 22.41 6.21 13.53
CA ALA A 285 22.60 7.54 14.08
C ALA A 285 22.40 8.56 12.95
N ALA A 286 21.53 9.54 13.17
CA ALA A 286 21.34 10.68 12.29
C ALA A 286 21.76 11.94 13.05
N TYR A 287 22.43 12.86 12.36
CA TYR A 287 23.03 14.04 12.96
C TYR A 287 22.41 15.32 12.36
N SER A 288 22.54 16.43 13.09
CA SER A 288 21.93 17.70 12.71
C SER A 288 22.56 18.38 11.49
N ASP A 289 23.69 17.88 11.00
CA ASP A 289 24.33 18.34 9.76
C ASP A 289 23.88 17.52 8.54
N GLY A 290 22.83 16.70 8.70
CA GLY A 290 22.31 15.80 7.66
C GLY A 290 23.11 14.52 7.47
N SER A 291 24.24 14.36 8.15
CA SER A 291 24.99 13.11 8.07
C SER A 291 24.29 11.98 8.83
N PHE A 292 24.61 10.74 8.46
CA PHE A 292 24.18 9.58 9.21
C PHE A 292 25.15 8.41 9.10
N ASP A 293 25.08 7.52 10.09
CA ASP A 293 25.77 6.24 10.11
C ASP A 293 24.78 5.13 10.46
N ILE A 294 24.82 4.03 9.71
CA ILE A 294 24.12 2.79 10.04
C ILE A 294 25.16 1.69 10.19
N ASN A 295 25.30 1.17 11.41
CA ASN A 295 26.26 0.12 11.76
C ASN A 295 25.57 -1.22 11.94
N SER A 296 26.34 -2.31 11.87
CA SER A 296 25.87 -3.67 12.13
C SER A 296 24.84 -4.20 11.12
N ILE A 297 25.04 -3.93 9.83
CA ILE A 297 24.14 -4.40 8.75
C ILE A 297 24.59 -5.79 8.26
N PRO A 298 23.78 -6.84 8.39
CA PRO A 298 24.06 -8.14 7.79
C PRO A 298 23.98 -8.10 6.27
N THR A 299 24.80 -8.92 5.61
CA THR A 299 24.82 -9.06 4.14
C THR A 299 24.26 -10.42 3.73
N GLY A 300 24.06 -10.65 2.42
CA GLY A 300 23.63 -11.96 1.88
C GLY A 300 22.33 -11.93 1.09
N VAL A 301 21.57 -10.83 1.19
CA VAL A 301 20.40 -10.54 0.35
C VAL A 301 20.48 -9.11 -0.18
N PRO A 302 19.79 -8.78 -1.28
CA PRO A 302 19.67 -7.40 -1.74
C PRO A 302 18.93 -6.54 -0.72
N LEU A 303 19.51 -5.37 -0.41
CA LEU A 303 19.00 -4.41 0.56
C LEU A 303 18.74 -3.05 -0.10
N GLN A 304 17.81 -2.30 0.47
CA GLN A 304 17.54 -0.91 0.13
C GLN A 304 17.48 -0.07 1.39
N LEU A 305 18.09 1.11 1.35
CA LEU A 305 17.89 2.15 2.35
C LEU A 305 16.82 3.12 1.87
N ALA A 306 15.76 3.30 2.66
CA ALA A 306 14.82 4.39 2.50
C ALA A 306 15.15 5.50 3.50
N VAL A 307 15.40 6.70 2.99
CA VAL A 307 15.51 7.93 3.77
C VAL A 307 14.16 8.63 3.67
N LYS A 308 13.55 8.96 4.81
CA LYS A 308 12.18 9.48 4.89
C LYS A 308 12.11 10.74 5.70
N ARG A 309 11.26 11.65 5.28
CA ARG A 309 10.79 12.80 6.07
C ARG A 309 9.29 12.96 5.77
N PRO A 310 8.45 13.53 6.65
CA PRO A 310 7.05 13.81 6.30
C PRO A 310 6.93 14.47 4.91
N GLY A 311 6.29 13.77 3.96
CA GLY A 311 6.09 14.22 2.58
C GLY A 311 7.22 13.93 1.59
N PHE A 312 8.34 13.36 2.03
CA PHE A 312 9.51 13.08 1.21
C PHE A 312 10.05 11.67 1.44
N LYS A 313 10.56 11.05 0.39
CA LYS A 313 11.20 9.75 0.46
C LYS A 313 12.14 9.52 -0.71
N THR A 314 13.37 9.13 -0.39
CA THR A 314 14.33 8.63 -1.37
C THR A 314 14.74 7.22 -1.01
N SER A 315 14.79 6.32 -1.99
CA SER A 315 15.13 4.92 -1.76
C SER A 315 16.31 4.49 -2.62
N ILE A 316 17.37 4.00 -1.98
CA ILE A 316 18.65 3.68 -2.61
C ILE A 316 18.96 2.19 -2.43
N LYS A 317 19.24 1.50 -3.52
CA LYS A 317 19.73 0.12 -3.46
C LYS A 317 21.14 0.14 -2.88
N LEU A 318 21.39 -0.71 -1.88
CA LEU A 318 22.71 -0.83 -1.25
C LEU A 318 23.58 -1.80 -2.05
N ASP A 319 23.72 -1.51 -3.34
CA ASP A 319 24.56 -2.29 -4.24
C ASP A 319 26.02 -2.14 -3.79
N ASN A 320 26.77 -3.25 -3.79
CA ASN A 320 28.16 -3.33 -3.32
C ASN A 320 28.36 -3.24 -1.79
N LEU A 321 27.30 -3.39 -0.98
CA LEU A 321 27.46 -3.55 0.45
C LEU A 321 28.30 -4.81 0.75
N THR A 322 29.55 -4.59 1.16
CA THR A 322 30.56 -5.64 1.33
C THR A 322 30.73 -5.95 2.82
N PRO A 323 30.80 -7.23 3.23
CA PRO A 323 31.02 -7.60 4.63
C PRO A 323 32.23 -6.88 5.25
N GLY A 324 32.04 -6.33 6.45
CA GLY A 324 33.08 -5.65 7.23
C GLY A 324 33.55 -4.31 6.67
N ARG A 325 32.86 -3.75 5.67
CA ARG A 325 33.21 -2.46 5.06
C ARG A 325 32.08 -1.45 5.25
N ASN A 326 32.46 -0.18 5.23
CA ASN A 326 31.53 0.93 5.11
C ASN A 326 31.22 1.21 3.63
N LEU A 327 29.93 1.36 3.31
CA LEU A 327 29.46 1.85 2.03
C LEU A 327 29.10 3.34 2.17
N GLU A 328 29.91 4.20 1.58
CA GLU A 328 29.65 5.64 1.53
C GLU A 328 28.71 5.96 0.37
N LEU A 329 27.49 6.40 0.68
CA LEU A 329 26.47 6.73 -0.33
C LEU A 329 26.62 8.15 -0.89
N GLY A 330 27.41 9.00 -0.24
CA GLY A 330 27.52 10.42 -0.60
C GLY A 330 26.26 11.20 -0.23
N GLU A 331 25.89 12.17 -1.07
CA GLU A 331 24.70 12.99 -0.89
C GLU A 331 23.43 12.27 -1.39
N ILE A 332 22.38 12.32 -0.57
CA ILE A 332 21.07 11.75 -0.82
C ILE A 332 20.06 12.90 -0.81
N THR A 333 19.59 13.27 -1.99
CA THR A 333 18.53 14.28 -2.11
C THR A 333 17.17 13.67 -1.83
N LEU A 334 16.39 14.29 -0.94
CA LEU A 334 15.02 13.87 -0.62
C LEU A 334 14.03 14.24 -1.73
N GLU A 335 13.37 13.23 -2.31
CA GLU A 335 12.35 13.42 -3.34
C GLU A 335 10.95 13.58 -2.70
N PRO A 336 10.12 14.55 -3.15
CA PRO A 336 8.76 14.68 -2.65
C PRO A 336 7.89 13.49 -3.07
N LEU A 337 7.04 13.03 -2.15
CA LEU A 337 6.03 12.02 -2.44
C LEU A 337 4.94 12.57 -3.38
N PRO A 338 4.23 11.72 -4.14
CA PRO A 338 3.13 12.17 -4.98
C PRO A 338 2.09 12.99 -4.20
N GLY A 339 1.79 14.20 -4.69
CA GLY A 339 0.88 15.13 -4.03
C GLY A 339 1.55 16.16 -3.10
N PHE A 340 2.87 16.04 -2.88
CA PHE A 340 3.65 16.97 -2.06
C PHE A 340 4.55 17.85 -2.93
N SER A 341 4.87 19.03 -2.39
CA SER A 341 5.87 19.96 -2.91
C SER A 341 6.94 20.23 -1.84
N GLU A 342 8.07 20.81 -2.27
CA GLU A 342 9.10 21.31 -1.35
C GLU A 342 8.56 22.33 -0.34
N ASP A 343 7.57 23.12 -0.75
CA ASP A 343 6.96 24.18 0.05
C ASP A 343 5.82 23.67 0.96
N THR A 344 5.54 22.36 0.97
CA THR A 344 4.46 21.80 1.79
C THR A 344 4.80 21.95 3.27
N GLN A 345 3.99 22.74 3.98
CA GLN A 345 4.15 22.96 5.42
C GLN A 345 3.43 21.88 6.22
N TRP A 346 4.06 21.43 7.32
CA TRP A 346 3.56 20.39 8.23
C TRP A 346 3.21 20.96 9.60
N ASN A 347 2.47 22.06 9.60
CA ASN A 347 2.08 22.78 10.81
C ASN A 347 0.56 22.95 10.93
N CYS A 348 -0.22 22.28 10.08
CA CYS A 348 -1.67 22.32 10.18
C CYS A 348 -2.13 21.67 11.49
N SER A 349 -3.09 22.29 12.17
CA SER A 349 -3.85 21.66 13.24
C SER A 349 -5.30 21.53 12.78
N LEU A 350 -5.83 20.32 12.91
CA LEU A 350 -7.23 19.99 12.60
C LEU A 350 -7.93 19.61 13.90
N SER A 351 -8.94 20.37 14.27
CA SER A 351 -9.72 20.13 15.49
C SER A 351 -11.22 20.14 15.23
N GLY A 352 -12.01 19.64 16.17
CA GLY A 352 -13.47 19.71 16.08
C GLY A 352 -14.16 18.77 17.06
N PHE A 353 -15.47 18.61 16.88
CA PHE A 353 -16.28 17.72 17.71
C PHE A 353 -16.66 16.44 16.96
N VAL A 354 -16.70 15.31 17.66
CA VAL A 354 -17.36 14.09 17.20
C VAL A 354 -18.67 13.94 17.98
N VAL A 355 -19.78 13.89 17.24
CA VAL A 355 -21.13 13.73 17.80
C VAL A 355 -21.85 12.55 17.16
N ASP A 356 -22.89 12.06 17.83
CA ASP A 356 -23.77 11.01 17.33
C ASP A 356 -24.89 11.53 16.43
N GLU A 357 -25.83 10.65 16.04
CA GLU A 357 -27.00 10.98 15.24
C GLU A 357 -27.96 11.99 15.90
N ASN A 358 -27.90 12.13 17.23
CA ASN A 358 -28.72 13.04 18.04
C ASN A 358 -28.00 14.36 18.35
N ASN A 359 -26.76 14.52 17.87
CA ASN A 359 -25.84 15.63 18.18
C ASN A 359 -25.29 15.61 19.62
N GLU A 360 -25.32 14.45 20.28
CA GLU A 360 -24.67 14.27 21.58
C GLU A 360 -23.18 13.99 21.38
N PRO A 361 -22.30 14.54 22.24
CA PRO A 361 -20.86 14.34 22.13
C PRO A 361 -20.45 12.88 22.43
N LEU A 362 -19.58 12.32 21.60
CA LEU A 362 -19.05 10.97 21.78
C LEU A 362 -17.68 11.00 22.44
N PHE A 363 -17.59 10.58 23.71
CA PHE A 363 -16.34 10.44 24.45
C PHE A 363 -15.52 9.22 24.01
N GLY A 364 -14.22 9.37 23.75
CA GLY A 364 -13.33 8.26 23.39
C GLY A 364 -13.47 7.76 21.95
N ALA A 365 -14.18 8.50 21.09
CA ALA A 365 -14.18 8.28 19.66
C ALA A 365 -12.77 8.52 19.10
N LYS A 366 -12.26 7.54 18.35
CA LYS A 366 -10.95 7.62 17.71
C LYS A 366 -11.08 8.40 16.43
N VAL A 367 -10.17 9.35 16.21
CA VAL A 367 -10.04 10.09 14.95
C VAL A 367 -8.61 9.90 14.45
N SER A 368 -8.47 9.54 13.18
CA SER A 368 -7.18 9.31 12.56
C SER A 368 -7.10 9.92 11.17
N ALA A 369 -5.90 10.33 10.80
CA ALA A 369 -5.55 10.84 9.49
C ALA A 369 -4.38 10.02 8.94
N ALA A 370 -4.45 9.67 7.66
CA ALA A 370 -3.39 9.02 6.92
C ALA A 370 -3.07 9.84 5.67
N VAL A 371 -1.79 10.15 5.50
CA VAL A 371 -1.31 10.88 4.33
C VAL A 371 0.05 10.34 3.91
N ALA A 372 0.10 9.79 2.70
CA ALA A 372 1.21 8.97 2.23
C ALA A 372 1.60 7.85 3.22
N GLU A 373 2.77 7.96 3.87
CA GLU A 373 3.25 6.97 4.86
C GLU A 373 3.05 7.44 6.31
N GLU A 374 2.61 8.67 6.54
CA GLU A 374 2.38 9.25 7.86
C GLU A 374 0.98 8.92 8.37
N ARG A 375 0.88 8.73 9.69
CA ARG A 375 -0.37 8.42 10.39
C ARG A 375 -0.45 9.22 11.66
N PHE A 376 -1.64 9.77 11.89
CA PHE A 376 -1.98 10.57 13.06
C PHE A 376 -3.22 9.95 13.69
N GLU A 377 -3.26 9.86 15.02
CA GLU A 377 -4.41 9.33 15.76
C GLU A 377 -4.58 10.12 17.05
N THR A 378 -5.83 10.40 17.39
CA THR A 378 -6.25 11.02 18.65
C THR A 378 -7.57 10.39 19.09
N ALA A 379 -7.98 10.66 20.33
CA ALA A 379 -9.28 10.26 20.84
C ALA A 379 -10.00 11.47 21.42
N THR A 380 -11.33 11.50 21.28
CA THR A 380 -12.13 12.61 21.77
C THR A 380 -12.20 12.67 23.28
N ASP A 381 -12.25 13.88 23.82
CA ASP A 381 -12.48 14.14 25.24
C ASP A 381 -13.96 13.95 25.64
N THR A 382 -14.31 14.24 26.90
CA THR A 382 -15.67 14.06 27.43
C THR A 382 -16.72 14.95 26.77
N ASN A 383 -16.31 15.99 26.05
CA ASN A 383 -17.18 16.88 25.29
C ASN A 383 -17.18 16.51 23.79
N GLY A 384 -16.57 15.38 23.41
CA GLY A 384 -16.43 14.96 22.02
C GLY A 384 -15.37 15.75 21.25
N TRP A 385 -14.56 16.60 21.89
CA TRP A 385 -13.54 17.41 21.22
C TRP A 385 -12.31 16.58 20.87
N TYR A 386 -11.74 16.79 19.68
CA TYR A 386 -10.46 16.21 19.26
C TYR A 386 -9.55 17.26 18.61
N GLU A 387 -8.26 16.96 18.59
CA GLU A 387 -7.23 17.74 17.89
C GLU A 387 -6.16 16.82 17.31
N LEU A 388 -5.80 17.07 16.04
CA LEU A 388 -4.69 16.44 15.32
C LEU A 388 -3.71 17.54 14.89
N GLU A 389 -2.46 17.41 15.32
CA GLU A 389 -1.39 18.37 15.01
C GLU A 389 -0.39 17.81 13.99
N GLY A 390 0.38 18.71 13.37
CA GLY A 390 1.47 18.34 12.47
C GLY A 390 0.99 17.76 11.14
N LEU A 391 -0.21 18.13 10.69
CA LEU A 391 -0.76 17.71 9.41
C LEU A 391 -0.22 18.58 8.27
N PRO A 392 -0.15 18.07 7.02
CA PRO A 392 0.28 18.85 5.87
C PRO A 392 -0.79 19.85 5.41
N ASN A 393 -0.39 21.07 5.08
CA ASN A 393 -1.25 22.09 4.48
C ASN A 393 -1.52 21.76 3.00
N ASP A 394 -2.75 22.03 2.54
CA ASP A 394 -3.17 21.92 1.14
C ASP A 394 -3.05 20.52 0.51
N VAL A 395 -2.86 19.48 1.33
CA VAL A 395 -2.80 18.08 0.88
C VAL A 395 -4.07 17.34 1.31
N GLN A 396 -4.67 16.59 0.37
CA GLN A 396 -5.80 15.71 0.69
C GLN A 396 -5.31 14.49 1.48
N MET A 397 -5.97 14.23 2.60
CA MET A 397 -5.68 13.15 3.54
C MET A 397 -6.87 12.19 3.59
N GLU A 398 -6.59 10.91 3.83
CA GLU A 398 -7.60 9.92 4.19
C GLU A 398 -7.84 10.00 5.69
N MET A 399 -9.06 10.31 6.09
CA MET A 399 -9.49 10.38 7.47
C MET A 399 -10.34 9.16 7.82
N ALA A 400 -10.20 8.70 9.06
CA ALA A 400 -11.08 7.68 9.62
C ALA A 400 -11.49 8.06 11.04
N SER A 401 -12.79 7.98 11.32
CA SER A 401 -13.31 8.00 12.69
C SER A 401 -13.84 6.62 13.08
N TYR A 402 -13.73 6.27 14.36
CA TYR A 402 -14.22 5.00 14.90
C TYR A 402 -14.78 5.19 16.31
N PHE A 403 -15.95 4.62 16.54
CA PHE A 403 -16.53 4.45 17.86
C PHE A 403 -17.26 3.10 17.91
N ASP A 404 -17.24 2.43 19.07
CA ASP A 404 -17.93 1.15 19.21
C ASP A 404 -19.43 1.32 18.96
N GLY A 405 -20.04 0.41 18.19
CA GLY A 405 -21.41 0.54 17.70
C GLY A 405 -21.59 1.39 16.43
N TYR A 406 -20.66 2.28 16.10
CA TYR A 406 -20.71 3.11 14.88
C TYR A 406 -19.78 2.59 13.78
N GLY A 407 -18.71 1.89 14.18
CA GLY A 407 -17.73 1.34 13.26
C GLY A 407 -16.82 2.39 12.61
N HIS A 408 -16.10 1.97 11.58
CA HIS A 408 -15.18 2.82 10.83
C HIS A 408 -15.90 3.70 9.81
N ASN A 409 -15.60 4.98 9.87
CA ASN A 409 -16.17 6.01 9.04
C ASN A 409 -15.04 6.70 8.26
N LEU A 410 -14.91 6.37 6.98
CA LEU A 410 -13.82 6.84 6.11
C LEU A 410 -14.27 8.04 5.27
N PHE A 411 -13.46 9.10 5.24
CA PHE A 411 -13.72 10.29 4.43
C PHE A 411 -12.40 10.97 4.05
N ALA A 412 -12.43 11.92 3.11
CA ALA A 412 -11.26 12.69 2.74
C ALA A 412 -11.37 14.12 3.30
N CYS A 413 -10.25 14.68 3.75
CA CYS A 413 -10.15 16.05 4.24
C CYS A 413 -8.89 16.72 3.70
N THR A 414 -8.92 18.04 3.54
CA THR A 414 -7.73 18.86 3.27
C THR A 414 -7.65 19.89 4.39
N CYS A 415 -6.50 19.96 5.05
CA CYS A 415 -6.23 20.93 6.10
C CYS A 415 -5.56 22.15 5.47
N PHE A 416 -6.05 23.36 5.75
CA PHE A 416 -5.64 24.58 5.04
C PHE A 416 -4.81 25.53 5.92
N ASP A 417 -5.00 25.50 7.23
CA ASP A 417 -4.34 26.42 8.17
C ASP A 417 -4.18 25.83 9.57
N THR A 418 -3.46 26.53 10.44
CA THR A 418 -3.19 26.09 11.83
C THR A 418 -4.43 26.04 12.72
N ASN A 419 -5.62 26.39 12.23
CA ASN A 419 -6.86 26.42 13.02
C ASN A 419 -8.04 25.80 12.25
N SER A 420 -7.75 24.80 11.41
CA SER A 420 -8.75 24.18 10.58
C SER A 420 -9.73 23.42 11.48
N ARG A 421 -11.03 23.62 11.24
CA ARG A 421 -12.08 22.99 12.05
C ARG A 421 -12.89 22.00 11.23
N LEU A 422 -13.11 20.83 11.81
CA LEU A 422 -13.92 19.76 11.23
C LEU A 422 -14.74 19.05 12.30
N ASP A 423 -16.03 19.35 12.35
CA ASP A 423 -16.99 18.61 13.16
C ASP A 423 -17.47 17.36 12.40
N ILE A 424 -17.46 16.21 13.07
CA ILE A 424 -17.75 14.87 12.54
C ILE A 424 -19.04 14.38 13.19
N GLN A 425 -20.02 13.98 12.39
CA GLN A 425 -21.21 13.30 12.88
C GLN A 425 -21.19 11.82 12.47
N LEU A 426 -21.28 10.93 13.45
CA LEU A 426 -21.33 9.50 13.23
C LEU A 426 -22.77 9.03 13.18
N PHE A 427 -23.01 7.99 12.37
CA PHE A 427 -24.29 7.31 12.30
C PHE A 427 -24.07 5.80 12.43
N PRO A 428 -24.90 5.08 13.20
CA PRO A 428 -24.82 3.64 13.29
C PRO A 428 -24.95 2.95 11.92
N PRO A 429 -24.47 1.71 11.78
CA PRO A 429 -24.74 0.90 10.60
C PRO A 429 -26.25 0.78 10.33
N ALA A 430 -26.63 0.87 9.05
CA ALA A 430 -28.01 0.84 8.57
C ALA A 430 -28.97 1.90 9.18
N TYR A 431 -28.47 3.00 9.73
CA TYR A 431 -29.32 4.03 10.37
C TYR A 431 -30.48 4.54 9.49
N ASP A 432 -30.29 4.65 8.17
CA ASP A 432 -31.37 5.07 7.26
C ASP A 432 -32.57 4.12 7.21
N TRP A 433 -32.39 2.89 7.69
CA TRP A 433 -33.41 1.83 7.71
C TRP A 433 -34.05 1.66 9.08
N TYR A 434 -33.60 2.39 10.11
CA TYR A 434 -34.21 2.29 11.44
C TYR A 434 -35.68 2.73 11.37
N ASP A 435 -36.52 1.95 12.04
CA ASP A 435 -37.98 2.09 12.07
C ASP A 435 -38.66 2.00 10.69
N LYS A 436 -37.98 1.38 9.73
CA LYS A 436 -38.51 1.08 8.39
C LYS A 436 -38.47 -0.42 8.13
N PRO A 437 -39.26 -0.92 7.15
CA PRO A 437 -39.14 -2.29 6.68
C PRO A 437 -37.68 -2.59 6.32
N ALA A 438 -37.16 -3.68 6.90
CA ALA A 438 -35.80 -4.11 6.66
C ALA A 438 -35.61 -4.44 5.17
N PRO A 439 -34.50 -4.00 4.54
CA PRO A 439 -34.23 -4.35 3.16
C PRO A 439 -34.14 -5.86 2.96
N GLY A 440 -34.60 -6.35 1.80
CA GLY A 440 -34.60 -7.78 1.47
C GLY A 440 -33.22 -8.45 1.54
N LEU A 441 -33.21 -9.79 1.50
CA LEU A 441 -31.98 -10.58 1.50
C LEU A 441 -31.46 -10.76 0.08
N PHE A 442 -30.30 -10.17 -0.22
CA PHE A 442 -29.62 -10.28 -1.51
C PHE A 442 -28.45 -11.25 -1.40
N VAL A 443 -28.78 -12.54 -1.48
CA VAL A 443 -27.83 -13.65 -1.25
C VAL A 443 -27.63 -14.40 -2.55
N GLN A 444 -26.38 -14.45 -3.03
CA GLN A 444 -26.02 -15.18 -4.25
C GLN A 444 -26.31 -16.68 -4.13
N LYS A 445 -25.97 -17.25 -2.97
CA LYS A 445 -26.13 -18.67 -2.69
C LYS A 445 -26.25 -18.94 -1.20
N TRP A 446 -27.26 -19.74 -0.86
CA TRP A 446 -27.43 -20.32 0.47
C TRP A 446 -26.66 -21.63 0.57
N LEU A 447 -25.96 -21.84 1.69
CA LEU A 447 -24.98 -22.92 1.83
C LEU A 447 -25.50 -24.12 2.63
N ASN A 448 -26.38 -23.89 3.61
CA ASN A 448 -26.90 -24.93 4.50
C ASN A 448 -28.44 -24.95 4.59
N THR A 449 -29.13 -24.11 3.83
CA THR A 449 -30.59 -24.05 3.76
C THR A 449 -31.05 -23.78 2.33
N GLU A 450 -32.34 -24.00 2.08
CA GLU A 450 -33.00 -23.42 0.91
C GLU A 450 -33.01 -21.89 1.00
N PRO A 451 -33.23 -21.18 -0.13
CA PRO A 451 -33.41 -19.74 -0.10
C PRO A 451 -34.55 -19.30 0.80
N ILE A 452 -34.29 -18.25 1.58
CA ILE A 452 -35.25 -17.64 2.51
C ILE A 452 -35.36 -16.14 2.27
N THR A 453 -36.51 -15.57 2.61
CA THR A 453 -36.81 -14.14 2.52
C THR A 453 -37.21 -13.56 3.88
N LEU A 454 -37.08 -12.25 4.07
CA LEU A 454 -37.55 -11.61 5.32
C LEU A 454 -39.07 -11.66 5.47
N GLU A 455 -39.82 -11.71 4.38
CA GLU A 455 -41.28 -11.81 4.41
C GLU A 455 -41.75 -13.12 5.05
N GLU A 456 -41.10 -14.24 4.70
CA GLU A 456 -41.36 -15.57 5.29
C GLU A 456 -41.01 -15.65 6.78
N LEU A 457 -40.20 -14.70 7.27
CA LEU A 457 -39.74 -14.65 8.66
C LEU A 457 -40.55 -13.69 9.54
N LYS A 458 -41.56 -13.00 8.98
CA LYS A 458 -42.51 -12.22 9.80
C LYS A 458 -43.15 -13.10 10.88
N GLY A 459 -43.36 -12.50 12.04
CA GLY A 459 -43.74 -13.19 13.28
C GLY A 459 -42.56 -13.65 14.13
N ARG A 460 -41.31 -13.46 13.66
CA ARG A 460 -40.08 -13.78 14.41
C ARG A 460 -39.18 -12.55 14.52
N VAL A 461 -38.42 -12.48 15.61
CA VAL A 461 -37.26 -11.60 15.71
C VAL A 461 -36.13 -12.21 14.87
N VAL A 462 -35.53 -11.43 13.99
CA VAL A 462 -34.44 -11.86 13.11
C VAL A 462 -33.15 -11.14 13.49
N LEU A 463 -32.11 -11.90 13.82
CA LEU A 463 -30.75 -11.40 13.96
C LEU A 463 -29.97 -11.65 12.66
N LEU A 464 -29.61 -10.58 11.95
CA LEU A 464 -28.71 -10.66 10.81
C LEU A 464 -27.27 -10.38 11.24
N TYR A 465 -26.34 -11.27 10.88
CA TYR A 465 -24.91 -11.03 10.97
C TYR A 465 -24.33 -10.93 9.55
N ILE A 466 -23.96 -9.72 9.13
CA ILE A 466 -23.48 -9.46 7.77
C ILE A 466 -21.97 -9.24 7.80
N GLY A 467 -21.29 -9.75 6.77
CA GLY A 467 -19.86 -9.51 6.58
C GLY A 467 -18.95 -10.54 7.25
N VAL A 468 -19.43 -11.77 7.46
CA VAL A 468 -18.63 -12.84 8.06
C VAL A 468 -17.37 -13.10 7.22
N ASP A 469 -16.22 -13.12 7.87
CA ASP A 469 -14.92 -13.58 7.35
C ASP A 469 -14.55 -14.90 8.04
N SER A 470 -14.71 -16.02 7.34
CA SER A 470 -14.44 -17.35 7.90
C SER A 470 -13.02 -17.55 8.47
N ALA A 471 -12.05 -16.73 8.05
CA ALA A 471 -10.68 -16.81 8.58
C ALA A 471 -10.51 -16.12 9.94
N LYS A 472 -11.41 -15.20 10.31
CA LYS A 472 -11.28 -14.34 11.49
C LYS A 472 -12.44 -14.46 12.47
N ASP A 473 -13.62 -14.87 11.99
CA ASP A 473 -14.87 -14.74 12.72
C ASP A 473 -15.37 -16.04 13.34
N ALA A 474 -14.52 -17.07 13.45
CA ALA A 474 -14.86 -18.35 14.06
C ALA A 474 -15.47 -18.19 15.47
N GLN A 475 -14.92 -17.29 16.29
CA GLN A 475 -15.43 -17.01 17.62
C GLN A 475 -16.82 -16.36 17.59
N PHE A 476 -17.04 -15.38 16.71
CA PHE A 476 -18.33 -14.67 16.61
C PHE A 476 -19.44 -15.58 16.09
N VAL A 477 -19.11 -16.46 15.16
CA VAL A 477 -20.05 -17.46 14.64
C VAL A 477 -20.44 -18.47 15.72
N GLN A 478 -19.51 -18.90 16.58
CA GLN A 478 -19.82 -19.76 17.72
C GLN A 478 -20.73 -19.07 18.73
N GLU A 479 -20.46 -17.79 19.02
CA GLU A 479 -21.32 -16.99 19.89
C GLU A 479 -22.73 -16.86 19.32
N LEU A 480 -22.85 -16.60 18.01
CA LEU A 480 -24.13 -16.58 17.32
C LEU A 480 -24.84 -17.95 17.37
N GLY A 481 -24.09 -19.04 17.29
CA GLY A 481 -24.59 -20.40 17.51
C GLY A 481 -25.20 -20.57 18.90
N ASN A 482 -24.53 -20.11 19.95
CA ASN A 482 -25.05 -20.15 21.32
C ASN A 482 -26.30 -19.29 21.48
N ILE A 483 -26.34 -18.09 20.88
CA ILE A 483 -27.54 -17.23 20.87
C ILE A 483 -28.69 -17.96 20.17
N TYR A 484 -28.42 -18.55 19.01
CA TYR A 484 -29.42 -19.31 18.25
C TYR A 484 -29.94 -20.52 19.04
N GLU A 485 -29.10 -21.25 19.76
CA GLU A 485 -29.56 -22.37 20.60
C GLU A 485 -30.39 -21.91 21.81
N ASN A 486 -30.03 -20.78 22.42
CA ASN A 486 -30.74 -20.24 23.57
C ASN A 486 -32.11 -19.65 23.22
N TYR A 487 -32.20 -18.93 22.10
CA TYR A 487 -33.42 -18.20 21.71
C TYR A 487 -34.19 -18.83 20.55
N GLY A 488 -33.60 -19.73 19.76
CA GLY A 488 -34.12 -20.28 18.48
C GLY A 488 -35.39 -21.14 18.56
N GLN A 489 -36.20 -20.93 19.61
CA GLN A 489 -37.60 -21.30 19.65
C GLN A 489 -38.41 -20.57 18.57
N ALA A 490 -39.72 -20.82 18.50
CA ALA A 490 -40.59 -20.40 17.40
C ALA A 490 -40.57 -18.89 17.03
N LEU A 491 -40.08 -18.02 17.92
CA LEU A 491 -40.13 -16.56 17.77
C LEU A 491 -38.78 -15.90 17.44
N PHE A 492 -37.69 -16.66 17.27
CA PHE A 492 -36.37 -16.10 16.93
C PHE A 492 -35.71 -16.87 15.79
N THR A 493 -34.92 -16.18 14.99
CA THR A 493 -33.95 -16.80 14.08
C THR A 493 -32.71 -15.95 13.90
N ALA A 494 -31.59 -16.59 13.60
CA ALA A 494 -30.36 -15.93 13.18
C ALA A 494 -30.11 -16.20 11.70
N ILE A 495 -29.42 -15.30 11.02
CA ILE A 495 -28.94 -15.46 9.64
C ILE A 495 -27.53 -14.88 9.58
N ALA A 496 -26.61 -15.60 8.95
CA ALA A 496 -25.26 -15.09 8.69
C ALA A 496 -24.99 -14.98 7.19
N ILE A 497 -24.46 -13.84 6.77
CA ILE A 497 -24.09 -13.56 5.38
C ILE A 497 -22.58 -13.34 5.33
N HIS A 498 -21.86 -14.28 4.70
CA HIS A 498 -20.44 -14.14 4.42
C HIS A 498 -20.23 -13.09 3.32
N LYS A 499 -19.13 -12.34 3.41
CA LYS A 499 -18.71 -11.40 2.35
C LYS A 499 -18.63 -12.09 0.99
N ARG A 500 -18.62 -11.33 -0.09
CA ARG A 500 -18.39 -11.92 -1.41
C ARG A 500 -17.08 -12.72 -1.45
N LEU A 501 -17.11 -13.88 -2.12
CA LEU A 501 -15.92 -14.72 -2.28
C LEU A 501 -14.80 -13.94 -3.00
N ASN A 502 -13.63 -13.89 -2.36
CA ASN A 502 -12.40 -13.33 -2.91
C ASN A 502 -11.40 -14.46 -3.25
N ARG A 503 -10.18 -14.13 -3.72
CA ARG A 503 -9.18 -15.14 -4.13
C ARG A 503 -8.80 -16.13 -3.00
N GLY A 504 -9.05 -15.81 -1.73
CA GLY A 504 -8.73 -16.67 -0.58
C GLY A 504 -9.89 -17.55 -0.09
N SER A 505 -11.14 -17.15 -0.35
CA SER A 505 -12.34 -17.85 0.13
C SER A 505 -13.02 -18.61 -0.99
N THR A 506 -13.19 -19.92 -0.83
CA THR A 506 -13.94 -20.76 -1.77
C THR A 506 -15.18 -21.30 -1.10
N GLU A 507 -16.22 -21.61 -1.89
CA GLU A 507 -17.43 -22.25 -1.38
C GLU A 507 -17.11 -23.53 -0.58
N LYS A 508 -16.18 -24.36 -1.08
CA LYS A 508 -15.74 -25.57 -0.38
C LYS A 508 -15.18 -25.27 1.02
N ARG A 509 -14.39 -24.21 1.17
CA ARG A 509 -13.86 -23.78 2.48
C ARG A 509 -14.96 -23.28 3.40
N LEU A 510 -15.93 -22.53 2.88
CA LEU A 510 -17.07 -22.07 3.68
C LEU A 510 -17.96 -23.23 4.15
N MET A 511 -18.21 -24.21 3.29
CA MET A 511 -18.94 -25.41 3.67
C MET A 511 -18.21 -26.20 4.76
N GLU A 512 -16.87 -26.27 4.70
CA GLU A 512 -16.07 -26.89 5.75
C GLU A 512 -16.15 -26.10 7.07
N PHE A 513 -16.05 -24.78 7.01
CA PHE A 513 -16.22 -23.88 8.15
C PHE A 513 -17.60 -24.06 8.81
N ILE A 514 -18.68 -24.14 8.02
CA ILE A 514 -20.05 -24.41 8.49
C ILE A 514 -20.13 -25.73 9.25
N ARG A 515 -19.54 -26.80 8.71
CA ARG A 515 -19.52 -28.12 9.38
C ARG A 515 -18.67 -28.11 10.65
N GLN A 516 -17.47 -27.56 10.56
CA GLN A 516 -16.51 -27.51 11.67
C GLN A 516 -17.07 -26.77 12.89
N HIS A 517 -17.85 -25.72 12.66
CA HIS A 517 -18.48 -24.94 13.73
C HIS A 517 -19.94 -25.30 13.99
N ASN A 518 -20.44 -26.40 13.40
CA ASN A 518 -21.80 -26.90 13.58
C ASN A 518 -22.88 -25.80 13.41
N ILE A 519 -22.75 -25.00 12.35
CA ILE A 519 -23.66 -23.86 12.11
C ILE A 519 -25.02 -24.38 11.66
N LYS A 520 -26.02 -24.22 12.54
CA LYS A 520 -27.41 -24.69 12.34
C LYS A 520 -28.37 -23.65 11.76
N PHE A 521 -27.97 -22.37 11.76
CA PHE A 521 -28.79 -21.28 11.24
C PHE A 521 -28.44 -20.97 9.76
N PRO A 522 -29.37 -20.37 8.99
CA PRO A 522 -29.14 -20.01 7.59
C PRO A 522 -27.84 -19.24 7.37
N PHE A 523 -27.03 -19.73 6.43
CA PHE A 523 -25.74 -19.16 6.07
C PHE A 523 -25.65 -18.94 4.56
N GLY A 524 -25.41 -17.69 4.14
CA GLY A 524 -25.40 -17.27 2.75
C GLY A 524 -24.09 -16.60 2.32
N ILE A 525 -23.87 -16.53 1.00
CA ILE A 525 -22.82 -15.72 0.37
C ILE A 525 -23.47 -14.44 -0.19
N ASP A 526 -22.94 -13.27 0.18
CA ASP A 526 -23.45 -11.99 -0.30
C ASP A 526 -23.44 -11.90 -1.83
N GLU A 527 -24.48 -11.32 -2.40
CA GLU A 527 -24.56 -11.02 -3.84
C GLU A 527 -23.69 -9.79 -4.18
N LYS A 528 -23.46 -9.54 -5.45
CA LYS A 528 -22.78 -8.33 -5.90
C LYS A 528 -23.62 -7.06 -5.66
N ALA A 529 -22.94 -5.97 -5.33
CA ALA A 529 -23.58 -4.71 -4.98
C ALA A 529 -24.36 -4.02 -6.12
N ASP A 530 -24.12 -4.38 -7.38
CA ASP A 530 -24.83 -3.84 -8.56
C ASP A 530 -26.32 -4.18 -8.53
N VAL A 531 -26.73 -5.26 -7.88
CA VAL A 531 -28.15 -5.66 -7.79
C VAL A 531 -28.99 -4.74 -6.89
N VAL A 532 -28.35 -3.92 -6.05
CA VAL A 532 -29.02 -3.00 -5.12
C VAL A 532 -28.63 -1.54 -5.35
N GLU A 533 -27.97 -1.21 -6.47
CA GLU A 533 -27.46 0.15 -6.72
C GLU A 533 -28.57 1.21 -6.65
N ASP A 534 -29.76 0.91 -7.21
CA ASP A 534 -30.92 1.81 -7.19
C ASP A 534 -31.61 1.91 -5.82
N MET A 535 -31.31 0.98 -4.90
CA MET A 535 -31.83 0.96 -3.53
C MET A 535 -30.89 1.65 -2.54
N MET A 536 -29.63 1.89 -2.94
CA MET A 536 -28.69 2.58 -2.09
C MET A 536 -29.10 4.04 -1.94
N PRO A 537 -29.04 4.61 -0.73
CA PRO A 537 -29.23 6.04 -0.58
C PRO A 537 -28.16 6.80 -1.37
N THR A 538 -28.45 8.05 -1.71
CA THR A 538 -27.51 8.88 -2.47
C THR A 538 -26.14 8.89 -1.80
N GLN A 539 -25.07 8.84 -2.62
CA GLN A 539 -23.69 8.66 -2.14
C GLN A 539 -23.23 9.71 -1.12
N GLU A 540 -23.91 10.86 -1.11
CA GLU A 540 -23.66 11.97 -0.20
C GLU A 540 -24.98 12.32 0.50
N ARG A 541 -24.99 12.33 1.84
CA ARG A 541 -25.98 13.12 2.56
C ARG A 541 -25.54 14.58 2.42
N PRO A 542 -26.43 15.51 2.01
CA PRO A 542 -26.05 16.91 1.86
C PRO A 542 -25.41 17.41 3.14
N ARG A 543 -24.30 18.15 3.01
CA ARG A 543 -23.66 18.83 4.15
C ARG A 543 -24.68 19.77 4.76
N GLN A 544 -24.97 19.58 6.03
CA GLN A 544 -25.75 20.52 6.83
C GLN A 544 -24.75 21.27 7.70
N ASP A 545 -24.67 22.59 7.55
CA ASP A 545 -23.98 23.50 8.47
C ASP A 545 -22.50 23.16 8.77
N ASP A 546 -21.63 23.25 7.76
CA ASP A 546 -20.16 23.06 7.85
C ASP A 546 -19.66 21.70 8.37
N ARG A 547 -20.57 20.76 8.64
CA ARG A 547 -20.23 19.38 9.02
C ARG A 547 -19.99 18.51 7.79
N ILE A 548 -18.96 17.68 7.85
CA ILE A 548 -18.78 16.64 6.83
C ILE A 548 -19.59 15.43 7.24
N THR A 549 -20.58 15.10 6.41
CA THR A 549 -21.17 13.76 6.45
C THR A 549 -20.21 12.79 5.77
N VAL A 550 -19.85 11.73 6.48
CA VAL A 550 -18.90 10.70 6.03
C VAL A 550 -19.38 10.08 4.71
N SER A 551 -18.46 9.94 3.75
CA SER A 551 -18.77 9.35 2.44
C SER A 551 -19.12 7.87 2.55
N ARG A 552 -20.11 7.41 1.79
CA ARG A 552 -20.53 6.00 1.72
C ARG A 552 -19.75 5.15 0.71
N ARG A 553 -18.78 5.75 0.01
CA ARG A 553 -18.10 5.12 -1.14
C ARG A 553 -17.40 3.77 -0.89
N PRO A 554 -16.69 3.51 0.23
CA PRO A 554 -15.86 2.31 0.33
C PRO A 554 -16.63 0.98 0.48
N LEU A 555 -17.95 1.01 0.71
CA LEU A 555 -18.73 -0.17 1.07
C LEU A 555 -19.22 -1.00 -0.12
N ARG A 556 -19.17 -0.46 -1.34
CA ARG A 556 -19.76 -1.09 -2.55
C ARG A 556 -19.02 -2.32 -3.07
N ALA A 557 -17.75 -2.52 -2.69
CA ALA A 557 -16.95 -3.61 -3.25
C ALA A 557 -17.23 -4.98 -2.61
N GLU A 558 -17.84 -5.01 -1.43
CA GLU A 558 -17.89 -6.21 -0.59
C GLU A 558 -19.15 -7.07 -0.77
N GLY A 559 -20.23 -6.49 -1.28
CA GLY A 559 -21.48 -7.19 -1.61
C GLY A 559 -22.73 -6.33 -1.45
N ALA A 560 -23.88 -6.87 -1.84
CA ALA A 560 -25.18 -6.20 -1.83
C ALA A 560 -25.66 -5.91 -0.42
N MET A 561 -25.71 -6.94 0.44
CA MET A 561 -26.10 -6.81 1.84
C MET A 561 -25.12 -5.90 2.58
N TYR A 562 -23.82 -6.08 2.35
CA TYR A 562 -22.77 -5.26 2.95
C TYR A 562 -22.95 -3.75 2.66
N SER A 563 -23.33 -3.43 1.43
CA SER A 563 -23.55 -2.05 0.99
C SER A 563 -24.86 -1.47 1.53
N LEU A 564 -25.94 -2.25 1.44
CA LEU A 564 -27.30 -1.79 1.77
C LEU A 564 -27.49 -1.54 3.27
N TYR A 565 -26.84 -2.35 4.10
CA TYR A 565 -26.82 -2.22 5.55
C TYR A 565 -25.63 -1.41 6.08
N GLU A 566 -24.81 -0.86 5.18
CA GLU A 566 -23.63 -0.06 5.50
C GLU A 566 -22.73 -0.67 6.58
N VAL A 567 -22.20 -1.87 6.33
CA VAL A 567 -21.38 -2.59 7.30
C VAL A 567 -20.06 -1.83 7.56
N LYS A 568 -20.01 -1.11 8.69
CA LYS A 568 -18.85 -0.31 9.13
C LYS A 568 -18.10 -0.91 10.31
N ALA A 569 -18.69 -1.88 11.01
CA ALA A 569 -18.12 -2.55 12.18
C ALA A 569 -17.98 -4.06 11.94
N HIS A 570 -17.09 -4.72 12.69
CA HIS A 570 -17.00 -6.18 12.72
C HIS A 570 -16.96 -6.65 14.18
N PRO A 571 -17.90 -7.52 14.61
CA PRO A 571 -19.04 -8.03 13.85
C PRO A 571 -20.12 -6.95 13.59
N ALA A 572 -20.92 -7.12 12.53
CA ALA A 572 -22.06 -6.24 12.22
C ALA A 572 -23.39 -6.99 12.39
N TYR A 573 -24.04 -6.73 13.51
CA TYR A 573 -25.34 -7.29 13.85
C TYR A 573 -26.45 -6.30 13.53
N TYR A 574 -27.60 -6.83 13.11
CA TYR A 574 -28.81 -6.07 12.84
C TYR A 574 -30.01 -6.84 13.38
N LEU A 575 -30.89 -6.16 14.11
CA LEU A 575 -32.08 -6.77 14.69
C LEU A 575 -33.35 -6.25 14.02
N ILE A 576 -34.13 -7.19 13.52
CA ILE A 576 -35.41 -6.95 12.87
C ILE A 576 -36.50 -7.54 13.76
N ASP A 577 -37.55 -6.77 14.02
CA ASP A 577 -38.66 -7.21 14.86
C ASP A 577 -39.63 -8.17 14.13
N LYS A 578 -40.65 -8.64 14.86
CA LYS A 578 -41.66 -9.57 14.35
C LYS A 578 -42.50 -9.00 13.18
N SER A 579 -42.50 -7.68 12.99
CA SER A 579 -43.21 -7.03 11.87
C SER A 579 -42.32 -6.88 10.62
N GLY A 580 -41.04 -7.24 10.71
CA GLY A 580 -40.07 -7.05 9.62
C GLY A 580 -39.46 -5.65 9.59
N ILE A 581 -39.55 -4.89 10.70
CA ILE A 581 -38.96 -3.55 10.81
C ILE A 581 -37.54 -3.67 11.37
N LEU A 582 -36.56 -3.01 10.74
CA LEU A 582 -35.21 -2.93 11.29
C LEU A 582 -35.20 -1.95 12.46
N ARG A 583 -34.85 -2.43 13.66
CA ARG A 583 -34.90 -1.63 14.88
C ARG A 583 -33.55 -1.05 15.27
N THR A 584 -32.47 -1.83 15.14
CA THR A 584 -31.15 -1.38 15.60
C THR A 584 -30.00 -2.21 14.99
N SER A 585 -28.77 -1.69 15.09
CA SER A 585 -27.51 -2.41 14.90
C SER A 585 -26.77 -2.48 16.24
N PRO A 586 -27.01 -3.51 17.06
CA PRO A 586 -26.45 -3.59 18.40
C PRO A 586 -24.95 -3.90 18.37
N THR A 587 -24.24 -3.45 19.40
CA THR A 587 -22.89 -3.92 19.69
C THR A 587 -22.95 -5.33 20.28
N ARG A 588 -21.80 -5.99 20.36
CA ARG A 588 -21.71 -7.29 21.05
C ARG A 588 -22.15 -7.20 22.52
N THR A 589 -21.88 -6.07 23.19
CA THR A 589 -22.14 -5.91 24.62
C THR A 589 -23.63 -5.76 24.95
N ASN A 590 -24.43 -5.19 24.06
CA ASN A 590 -25.87 -4.98 24.27
C ASN A 590 -26.78 -5.88 23.40
N LEU A 591 -26.21 -6.76 22.58
CA LEU A 591 -26.96 -7.64 21.67
C LEU A 591 -28.04 -8.46 22.37
N ARG A 592 -27.74 -9.09 23.51
CA ARG A 592 -28.69 -9.96 24.22
C ARG A 592 -29.88 -9.19 24.79
N GLU A 593 -29.62 -8.03 25.39
CA GLU A 593 -30.66 -7.17 25.94
C GLU A 593 -31.65 -6.75 24.86
N TRP A 594 -31.15 -6.37 23.67
CA TRP A 594 -32.00 -6.04 22.54
C TRP A 594 -32.82 -7.23 22.02
N ILE A 595 -32.24 -8.44 21.96
CA ILE A 595 -32.98 -9.64 21.57
C ILE A 595 -34.13 -9.89 22.56
N GLU A 596 -33.86 -9.84 23.86
CA GLU A 596 -34.85 -10.07 24.91
C GLU A 596 -35.97 -9.01 24.88
N HIS A 597 -35.60 -7.75 24.65
CA HIS A 597 -36.55 -6.66 24.48
C HIS A 597 -37.52 -6.91 23.31
N LEU A 598 -36.99 -7.22 22.11
CA LEU A 598 -37.81 -7.46 20.92
C LEU A 598 -38.62 -8.77 20.99
N LEU A 599 -38.17 -9.76 21.78
CA LEU A 599 -38.96 -10.97 22.01
C LEU A 599 -40.15 -10.71 22.92
N ALA A 600 -40.03 -9.76 23.85
CA ALA A 600 -41.08 -9.38 24.80
C ALA A 600 -42.16 -8.46 24.19
N GLU A 601 -41.80 -7.63 23.20
CA GLU A 601 -42.75 -6.93 22.33
C GLU A 601 -43.64 -7.90 21.53
#